data_AF-A0A3M3KDC9-F1
#
_entry.id   AF-A0A3M3KDC9-F1
#
_cell.length_a   1.000
_cell.length_b   1.000
_cell.length_c   1.000
_cell.angle_alpha   90.00
_cell.angle_beta   90.00
_cell.angle_gamma   90.00
#
_symmetry.space_group_name_H-M   'P 1'
#
loop_
_entity.id
_entity.type
_entity.pdbx_description
1 polymer ?
#
loop_
_entity_poly.entity_id
_entity_poly.type
_entity_poly.pdbx_seq_one_letter_code
_entity_poly.pdbx_strand_id
1 'polypeptide(L)' 'MKGSSVYITAHELEALNDVTGYLSAILEASDGATHLIAAKAGLHSVIEKAQKSMRSAARRSTIRAALRAAENT' A
#
# COMPACT_ATOMS: atom_id res chain seq x y z
N MET A 1 -7.22 -20.06 -2.12
CA MET A 1 -7.58 -18.81 -2.82
C MET A 1 -6.31 -18.17 -3.36
N LYS A 2 -6.16 -18.05 -4.69
CA LYS A 2 -5.10 -17.22 -5.28
C LYS A 2 -5.47 -15.77 -4.96
N GLY A 3 -4.87 -15.21 -3.91
CA GLY A 3 -5.05 -13.80 -3.58
C GLY A 3 -4.63 -12.98 -4.78
N SER A 4 -5.55 -12.18 -5.33
CA SER A 4 -5.21 -11.19 -6.35
C SER A 4 -4.10 -10.33 -5.77
N SER A 5 -2.89 -10.47 -6.29
CA SER A 5 -1.78 -9.59 -5.93
C SER A 5 -2.03 -8.32 -6.70
N VAL A 6 -2.63 -7.33 -6.03
CA VAL A 6 -2.74 -5.98 -6.58
C VAL A 6 -1.31 -5.45 -6.63
N TYR A 7 -0.76 -5.36 -7.84
CA TYR A 7 0.51 -4.69 -8.10
C TYR A 7 0.20 -3.20 -8.22
N ILE A 8 0.59 -2.45 -7.19
CA ILE A 8 0.45 -1.00 -7.15
C ILE A 8 1.85 -0.43 -7.39
N THR A 9 1.98 0.49 -8.33
CA THR A 9 3.20 1.25 -8.59
C THR A 9 3.49 2.23 -7.45
N ALA A 10 4.72 2.75 -7.38
CA ALA A 10 5.08 3.76 -6.39
C ALA A 10 4.22 5.03 -6.53
N HIS A 11 3.93 5.44 -7.77
CA HIS A 11 3.11 6.61 -8.06
C HIS A 11 1.65 6.41 -7.62
N GLU A 12 1.06 5.24 -7.88
CA GLU A 12 -0.30 4.94 -7.42
C GLU A 12 -0.39 4.87 -5.88
N LEU A 13 0.67 4.41 -5.21
CA LEU A 13 0.73 4.43 -3.75
C LEU A 13 0.80 5.86 -3.21
N GLU A 14 1.56 6.74 -3.84
CA GLU A 14 1.62 8.18 -3.50
C GLU A 14 0.24 8.83 -3.68
N ALA A 15 -0.40 8.62 -4.83
CA ALA A 15 -1.75 9.13 -5.09
C ALA A 15 -2.78 8.62 -4.05
N LEU A 16 -2.68 7.36 -3.60
CA LEU A 16 -3.54 6.84 -2.52
C LEU A 16 -3.31 7.55 -1.18
N ASN A 17 -2.06 7.91 -0.86
CA ASN A 17 -1.76 8.68 0.35
C ASN A 17 -2.33 10.10 0.24
N ASP A 18 -2.18 10.76 -0.91
CA ASP A 18 -2.74 12.10 -1.14
C ASP A 18 -4.26 12.11 -0.99
N VAL A 19 -4.96 11.15 -1.60
CA VAL A 19 -6.42 11.01 -1.47
C VAL A 19 -6.83 10.77 -0.01
N THR A 20 -6.06 9.99 0.75
CA THR A 20 -6.32 9.78 2.18
C THR A 20 -6.13 11.07 2.98
N GLY A 21 -5.16 11.90 2.61
CA GLY A 21 -4.94 13.24 3.16
C GLY A 21 -6.11 14.18 2.87
N TYR A 22 -6.54 14.28 1.62
CA TYR A 22 -7.70 15.09 1.23
C TYR A 22 -8.98 14.63 1.93
N LEU A 23 -9.21 13.32 2.02
CA LEU A 23 -10.37 12.77 2.72
C LEU A 23 -10.34 13.09 4.23
N SER A 24 -9.15 13.15 4.84
CA SER A 24 -9.00 13.56 6.23
C SER A 24 -9.36 15.03 6.42
N ALA A 25 -8.90 15.92 5.53
CA ALA A 25 -9.26 17.33 5.56
C ALA A 25 -10.77 17.55 5.35
N ILE A 26 -11.41 16.79 4.46
CA ILE A 26 -12.87 16.83 4.27
C ILE A 26 -13.59 16.37 5.54
N LEU A 27 -13.12 15.30 6.19
CA LEU A 27 -13.70 14.80 7.44
C LEU A 27 -13.59 15.79 8.59
N GLU A 28 -12.48 16.52 8.71
CA GLU A 28 -12.34 17.60 9.71
C GLU A 28 -13.36 18.72 9.49
N ALA A 29 -13.71 19.00 8.24
CA ALA A 29 -14.70 20.01 7.86
C ALA A 29 -16.16 19.49 7.88
N SER A 30 -16.38 18.18 8.04
CA SER A 30 -17.71 17.55 7.89
C SER A 30 -18.17 16.89 9.18
N ASP A 31 -19.18 17.45 9.85
CA ASP A 31 -19.78 16.82 11.02
C ASP A 31 -20.64 15.60 10.62
N GLY A 32 -20.43 14.46 11.27
CA GLY A 32 -21.27 13.25 11.10
C GLY A 32 -21.13 12.45 9.80
N ALA A 33 -20.08 12.65 8.99
CA ALA A 33 -19.92 11.97 7.70
C ALA A 33 -19.43 10.50 7.79
N THR A 34 -20.26 9.61 8.34
CA THR A 34 -19.97 8.18 8.57
C THR A 34 -19.47 7.42 7.33
N HIS A 35 -20.00 7.72 6.14
CA HIS A 35 -19.55 7.11 4.88
C HIS A 35 -18.11 7.50 4.52
N LEU A 36 -17.69 8.73 4.82
CA LEU A 36 -16.33 9.20 4.58
C LEU A 36 -15.34 8.58 5.58
N ILE A 37 -15.75 8.35 6.82
CA ILE A 37 -14.97 7.61 7.83
C ILE A 37 -14.71 6.18 7.35
N ALA A 38 -15.76 5.50 6.86
CA ALA A 38 -15.64 4.15 6.32
C ALA A 38 -14.73 4.10 5.08
N ALA A 39 -14.84 5.09 4.18
CA ALA A 39 -13.98 5.21 3.01
C ALA A 39 -12.50 5.41 3.41
N LYS A 40 -12.23 6.26 4.40
CA LYS A 40 -10.87 6.47 4.94
C LYS A 40 -10.28 5.19 5.51
N ALA A 41 -11.05 4.46 6.32
CA ALA A 41 -10.61 3.18 6.87
C ALA A 41 -10.31 2.14 5.77
N GLY A 42 -11.16 2.08 4.73
CA GLY A 42 -10.93 1.23 3.57
C GLY A 42 -9.64 1.56 2.82
N LEU A 43 -9.38 2.85 2.57
CA LEU A 43 -8.15 3.33 1.92
C LEU A 43 -6.90 2.98 2.72
N HIS A 44 -6.92 3.19 4.04
CA HIS A 44 -5.82 2.77 4.92
C HIS A 44 -5.52 1.27 4.78
N SER A 45 -6.54 0.42 4.76
CA SER A 45 -6.36 -1.03 4.60
C SER A 45 -5.72 -1.40 3.25
N VAL A 46 -6.05 -0.68 2.17
CA VAL A 46 -5.43 -0.88 0.85
C VAL A 46 -3.96 -0.47 0.87
N ILE A 47 -3.64 0.70 1.44
CA ILE A 47 -2.27 1.20 1.56
C ILE A 47 -1.40 0.21 2.35
N GLU A 48 -1.89 -0.30 3.48
CA GLU A 48 -1.16 -1.29 4.29
C GLU A 48 -0.87 -2.59 3.51
N LYS A 49 -1.86 -3.09 2.76
CA LYS A 49 -1.70 -4.29 1.92
C LYS A 49 -0.68 -4.05 0.81
N ALA A 50 -0.72 -2.86 0.18
CA ALA A 50 0.22 -2.46 -0.86
C ALA A 50 1.67 -2.42 -0.32
N GLN A 51 1.88 -1.73 0.81
CA GLN A 51 3.18 -1.65 1.46
C GLN A 51 3.71 -3.02 1.89
N LYS A 52 2.84 -3.89 2.43
CA LYS A 52 3.21 -5.26 2.79
C LYS A 52 3.66 -6.07 1.57
N SER A 53 2.95 -5.93 0.46
CA SER A 53 3.31 -6.56 -0.83
C SER A 53 4.67 -6.08 -1.31
N MET A 54 4.91 -4.76 -1.31
CA MET A 54 6.18 -4.16 -1.70
C MET A 54 7.35 -4.66 -0.83
N ARG A 55 7.20 -4.66 0.50
CA ARG A 55 8.23 -5.18 1.42
C ARG A 55 8.54 -6.66 1.16
N SER A 56 7.50 -7.47 0.88
CA SER A 56 7.67 -8.89 0.55
C SER A 56 8.42 -9.06 -0.78
N ALA A 57 8.10 -8.27 -1.80
CA ALA A 57 8.78 -8.29 -3.08
C ALA A 57 10.25 -7.88 -2.95
N ALA A 58 10.54 -6.80 -2.20
CA ALA A 58 11.90 -6.36 -1.92
C ALA A 58 12.72 -7.46 -1.22
N ARG A 59 12.16 -8.09 -0.18
CA ARG A 59 12.83 -9.20 0.53
C ARG A 59 13.15 -10.37 -0.42
N ARG A 60 12.22 -10.75 -1.29
CA ARG A 60 12.47 -11.81 -2.30
C ARG A 60 13.58 -11.40 -3.28
N SER A 61 13.63 -10.13 -3.69
CA SER A 61 14.70 -9.62 -4.55
C SER A 61 16.06 -9.73 -3.87
N THR A 62 16.18 -9.28 -2.62
CA THR A 62 17.42 -9.36 -1.83
C THR A 62 17.90 -10.80 -1.66
N ILE A 63 17.00 -11.73 -1.34
CA ILE A 63 17.35 -13.16 -1.21
C ILE A 63 17.86 -13.72 -2.54
N ARG A 64 17.21 -13.38 -3.66
CA ARG A 64 17.65 -13.83 -5.00
C ARG A 64 19.00 -13.24 -5.39
N ALA A 65 19.26 -11.98 -5.04
CA ALA A 65 20.56 -11.35 -5.28
C ALA A 65 21.67 -12.03 -4.45
N ALA A 66 21.39 -12.34 -3.18
CA ALA A 66 22.33 -13.07 -2.32
C ALA A 66 22.60 -14.51 -2.82
N LEU A 67 21.56 -15.23 -3.25
CA LEU A 67 21.70 -16.55 -3.88
C LEU A 67 22.60 -16.51 -5.12
N ARG A 68 22.34 -15.56 -6.04
CA ARG A 68 23.20 -15.38 -7.22
C ARG A 68 24.64 -15.05 -6.85
N ALA A 69 24.86 -14.21 -5.84
CA ALA A 69 26.21 -13.89 -5.39
C ALA A 69 26.93 -15.15 -4.88
N ALA A 70 26.24 -16.00 -4.11
CA ALA A 70 26.77 -17.27 -3.61
C ALA A 70 26.98 -18.34 -4.71
N GLU A 71 26.15 -18.35 -5.76
CA GLU A 71 26.32 -19.25 -6.91
C GLU A 71 27.51 -18.86 -7.81
N ASN A 72 27.97 -17.61 -7.74
CA ASN A 72 29.09 -17.08 -8.51
C ASN A 72 30.41 -17.00 -7.72
N THR A 73 30.43 -17.53 -6.50
CA THR A 73 31.63 -17.74 -5.66
C THR A 73 31.95 -19.22 -5.59
#